data_AF-A0A7J6TVB1-F1
#
_entry.id   AF-A0A7J6TVB1-F1
#
_cell.length_a   1.000
_cell.length_b   1.000
_cell.length_c   1.000
_cell.angle_alpha   90.00
_cell.angle_beta   90.00
_cell.angle_gamma   90.00
#
_symmetry.space_group_name_H-M   'P 1'
#
loop_
_entity.id
_entity.type
_entity.pdbx_description
1 polymer ?
#
loop_
_entity_poly.entity_id
_entity_poly.type
_entity_poly.pdbx_seq_one_letter_code
_entity_poly.pdbx_strand_id
1 'polypeptide(L)'
;KGEEMSEVQILADDTAVYGLEVMWCSGDSCRQSSAISSSPHGEPKAHALTIEKGEYITEVTGRCGSWIDYLSIRTSNGREISAGGSGGAEFSILKRDDGKRATGFRVGFGCHMHNIGVYTVTVNDKANGGQPQNAAKDVMKELFTQYVKEGMDQNAAAAKALLETKRRLTQKSGKTVVGDLKPGNVYHPNPDDHRADSGGLDDRLVDHVVKTAEGGSVKDCIFKAEGFSAKYGGGLTLGDEKGEILSFTVATTKIPTGRDQLQILELGSHSGDGTLRFLKGVGKRKVKIVSVEENPHWLQLGKQLVSYAIRDPSTGKTKHTIRYKAMLMPEDMADLVESLQGSGMDRADIVFMDHQPGRFKQDLMKMVELGFAGPGTAVIVDNAGTKAAMMKDYLDLVQAGGATSSPSGPIKFNTVIQKVSSPYPDALAISWIGNASSEEL
;
A
#
# COMPACT_ATOMS: atom_id res chain seq x y z
N LYS A 1 -22.95 -13.75 19.98
CA LYS A 1 -23.88 -14.19 18.91
C LYS A 1 -25.29 -13.79 19.35
N GLY A 2 -25.99 -12.95 18.58
CA GLY A 2 -27.31 -12.41 18.95
C GLY A 2 -27.30 -11.00 19.55
N GLU A 3 -26.12 -10.41 19.72
CA GLU A 3 -26.01 -9.00 20.14
C GLU A 3 -26.04 -8.09 18.90
N GLU A 4 -26.76 -6.99 19.01
CA GLU A 4 -26.85 -5.95 17.99
C GLU A 4 -26.16 -4.68 18.49
N MET A 5 -25.56 -3.93 17.56
CA MET A 5 -24.95 -2.65 17.90
C MET A 5 -26.06 -1.68 18.29
N SER A 6 -25.98 -1.11 19.49
CA SER A 6 -26.99 -0.24 20.08
C SER A 6 -26.54 1.21 20.19
N GLU A 7 -25.23 1.44 20.20
CA GLU A 7 -24.65 2.78 20.21
C GLU A 7 -23.26 2.77 19.59
N VAL A 8 -22.92 3.87 18.91
CA VAL A 8 -21.55 4.17 18.48
C VAL A 8 -21.21 5.60 18.89
N GLN A 9 -20.00 5.78 19.43
CA GLN A 9 -19.52 7.06 19.93
C GLN A 9 -18.14 7.38 19.38
N ILE A 10 -17.99 8.57 18.78
CA ILE A 10 -16.74 9.11 18.28
C ILE A 10 -16.17 10.05 19.34
N LEU A 11 -14.96 9.79 19.82
CA LEU A 11 -14.24 10.67 20.72
C LEU A 11 -13.28 11.54 19.91
N ALA A 12 -13.55 12.85 19.87
CA ALA A 12 -12.82 13.78 19.02
C ALA A 12 -12.74 15.18 19.64
N ASP A 13 -11.83 16.01 19.13
CA ASP A 13 -11.88 17.47 19.30
C ASP A 13 -11.98 18.15 17.93
N ASP A 14 -11.79 19.48 17.90
CA ASP A 14 -11.87 20.26 16.67
C ASP A 14 -10.70 20.02 15.70
N THR A 15 -9.76 19.14 16.06
CA THR A 15 -8.53 18.85 15.30
C THR A 15 -8.47 17.39 14.82
N ALA A 16 -8.85 16.42 15.65
CA ALA A 16 -8.64 15.00 15.37
C ALA A 16 -9.62 14.06 16.10
N VAL A 17 -9.63 12.80 15.67
CA VAL A 17 -10.34 11.70 16.33
C VAL A 17 -9.35 10.88 17.18
N TYR A 18 -9.71 10.65 18.44
CA TYR A 18 -8.87 9.98 19.44
C TYR A 18 -9.40 8.62 19.84
N GLY A 19 -10.68 8.35 19.59
CA GLY A 19 -11.29 7.10 19.98
C GLY A 19 -12.58 6.78 19.28
N LEU A 20 -12.91 5.50 19.31
CA LEU A 20 -14.20 4.97 18.94
C LEU A 20 -14.67 4.03 20.05
N GLU A 21 -15.90 4.23 20.48
CA GLU A 21 -16.57 3.35 21.42
C GLU A 21 -17.84 2.81 20.78
N VAL A 22 -18.12 1.54 21.05
CA VAL A 22 -19.28 0.85 20.50
C VAL A 22 -19.93 0.03 21.60
N MET A 23 -21.25 0.12 21.68
CA MET A 23 -22.07 -0.68 22.57
C MET A 23 -22.85 -1.72 21.77
N TRP A 24 -22.90 -2.95 22.28
CA TRP A 24 -23.74 -4.01 21.76
C TRP A 24 -24.68 -4.48 22.86
N CYS A 25 -25.96 -4.67 22.53
CA CYS A 25 -26.96 -5.18 23.47
C CYS A 25 -27.64 -6.45 22.93
N SER A 26 -28.07 -7.30 23.86
CA SER A 26 -28.89 -8.48 23.63
C SER A 26 -29.92 -8.59 24.76
N GLY A 27 -31.13 -8.09 24.52
CA GLY A 27 -32.13 -7.92 25.58
C GLY A 27 -31.65 -6.86 26.59
N ASP A 28 -31.68 -7.19 27.88
CA ASP A 28 -31.25 -6.29 28.96
C ASP A 28 -29.73 -6.30 29.22
N SER A 29 -28.98 -7.15 28.51
CA SER A 29 -27.52 -7.24 28.64
C SER A 29 -26.84 -6.40 27.57
N CYS A 30 -25.96 -5.48 28.00
CA CYS A 30 -25.15 -4.65 27.10
C CYS A 30 -23.66 -4.81 27.42
N ARG A 31 -22.83 -4.79 26.37
CA ARG A 31 -21.37 -4.74 26.48
C ARG A 31 -20.84 -3.55 25.70
N GLN A 32 -19.82 -2.93 26.25
CA GLN A 32 -19.12 -1.79 25.67
C GLN A 32 -17.72 -2.24 25.25
N SER A 33 -17.28 -1.81 24.06
CA SER A 33 -15.89 -1.90 23.65
C SER A 33 -15.41 -0.52 23.29
N SER A 34 -14.39 -0.07 24.00
CA SER A 34 -13.80 1.25 23.84
C SER A 34 -12.38 1.10 23.33
N ALA A 35 -12.01 1.94 22.38
CA ALA A 35 -10.64 2.07 21.98
C ALA A 35 -10.33 3.57 21.86
N ILE A 36 -9.61 4.08 22.87
CA ILE A 36 -9.48 5.51 23.19
C ILE A 36 -8.02 5.82 23.45
N SER A 37 -7.54 6.96 22.94
CA SER A 37 -6.23 7.53 23.25
C SER A 37 -6.34 8.83 24.04
N SER A 38 -5.28 9.19 24.77
CA SER A 38 -5.19 10.48 25.45
C SER A 38 -4.88 11.59 24.46
N SER A 39 -5.73 12.61 24.39
CA SER A 39 -5.48 13.78 23.55
C SER A 39 -4.44 14.72 24.19
N PRO A 40 -3.45 15.20 23.42
CA PRO A 40 -2.50 16.21 23.87
C PRO A 40 -3.11 17.63 23.92
N HIS A 41 -4.35 17.80 23.45
CA HIS A 41 -5.03 19.08 23.29
C HIS A 41 -6.20 19.31 24.27
N GLY A 42 -6.46 18.37 25.18
CA GLY A 42 -7.53 18.43 26.18
C GLY A 42 -8.34 17.14 26.23
N GLU A 43 -9.39 17.06 27.06
CA GLU A 43 -10.28 15.89 27.04
C GLU A 43 -11.13 15.88 25.76
N PRO A 44 -11.08 14.80 24.94
CA PRO A 44 -11.91 14.67 23.76
C PRO A 44 -13.41 14.74 24.11
N LYS A 45 -14.19 15.40 23.26
CA LYS A 45 -15.66 15.37 23.35
C LYS A 45 -16.19 14.09 22.74
N ALA A 46 -17.24 13.57 23.34
CA ALA A 46 -17.86 12.33 22.91
C ALA A 46 -19.13 12.62 22.10
N HIS A 47 -19.19 12.11 20.87
CA HIS A 47 -20.29 12.30 19.93
C HIS A 47 -20.97 10.95 19.69
N ALA A 48 -22.15 10.75 20.27
CA ALA A 48 -22.83 9.45 20.28
C ALA A 48 -24.03 9.39 19.32
N LEU A 49 -24.23 8.21 18.72
CA LEU A 49 -25.41 7.82 17.95
C LEU A 49 -25.96 6.52 18.53
N THR A 50 -27.12 6.60 19.19
CA THR A 50 -27.89 5.41 19.56
C THR A 50 -28.48 4.79 18.30
N ILE A 51 -28.28 3.49 18.08
CA ILE A 51 -28.81 2.72 16.94
C ILE A 51 -30.09 2.02 17.37
N GLU A 52 -31.18 2.28 16.64
CA GLU A 52 -32.49 1.72 16.92
C GLU A 52 -32.58 0.24 16.52
N LYS A 53 -33.53 -0.49 17.10
CA LYS A 53 -33.74 -1.90 16.79
C LYS A 53 -34.03 -2.10 15.29
N GLY A 54 -33.23 -2.94 14.63
CA GLY A 54 -33.35 -3.20 13.20
C GLY A 54 -32.65 -2.17 12.29
N GLU A 55 -32.16 -1.07 12.86
CA GLU A 55 -31.28 -0.13 12.17
C GLU A 55 -29.84 -0.66 12.18
N TYR A 56 -29.07 -0.30 11.15
CA TYR A 56 -27.68 -0.70 11.04
C TYR A 56 -26.86 0.36 10.34
N ILE A 57 -25.55 0.35 10.55
CA ILE A 57 -24.62 1.27 9.90
C ILE A 57 -24.42 0.84 8.45
N THR A 58 -24.60 1.77 7.54
CA THR A 58 -24.53 1.59 6.07
C THR A 58 -23.42 2.39 5.44
N GLU A 59 -22.84 3.36 6.15
CA GLU A 59 -21.78 4.19 5.61
C GLU A 59 -20.81 4.61 6.72
N VAL A 60 -19.52 4.51 6.43
CA VAL A 60 -18.43 4.97 7.30
C VAL A 60 -17.42 5.69 6.42
N THR A 61 -17.32 7.00 6.63
CA THR A 61 -16.46 7.91 5.86
C THR A 61 -15.64 8.76 6.83
N GLY A 62 -14.61 9.43 6.34
CA GLY A 62 -13.82 10.30 7.22
C GLY A 62 -12.76 11.08 6.48
N ARG A 63 -11.82 11.66 7.23
CA ARG A 63 -10.62 12.29 6.71
C ARG A 63 -9.41 11.82 7.50
N CYS A 64 -8.29 11.61 6.82
CA CYS A 64 -7.06 11.15 7.45
C CYS A 64 -5.82 11.86 6.89
N GLY A 65 -4.91 12.26 7.75
CA GLY A 65 -3.64 12.89 7.44
C GLY A 65 -2.50 12.06 8.02
N SER A 66 -1.91 12.54 9.11
CA SER A 66 -1.01 11.75 9.95
C SER A 66 -1.77 10.84 10.93
N TRP A 67 -3.04 11.15 11.19
CA TRP A 67 -4.01 10.43 12.01
C TRP A 67 -5.41 10.61 11.40
N ILE A 68 -6.43 10.00 11.98
CA ILE A 68 -7.82 10.23 11.60
C ILE A 68 -8.21 11.63 12.10
N ASP A 69 -8.34 12.56 11.15
CA ASP A 69 -8.74 13.94 11.43
C ASP A 69 -10.25 14.04 11.65
N TYR A 70 -11.05 13.30 10.88
CA TYR A 70 -12.51 13.34 10.90
C TYR A 70 -13.11 11.95 10.68
N LEU A 71 -14.25 11.68 11.30
CA LEU A 71 -15.02 10.45 11.10
C LEU A 71 -16.51 10.78 11.02
N SER A 72 -17.21 10.16 10.07
CA SER A 72 -18.66 10.20 9.90
C SER A 72 -19.20 8.77 9.77
N ILE A 73 -20.29 8.51 10.49
CA ILE A 73 -20.97 7.22 10.51
C ILE A 73 -22.45 7.48 10.27
N ARG A 74 -23.01 6.83 9.25
CA ARG A 74 -24.42 6.94 8.88
C ARG A 74 -25.13 5.58 8.87
N THR A 75 -26.40 5.61 9.25
CA THR A 75 -27.24 4.43 9.40
C THR A 75 -28.22 4.22 8.24
N SER A 76 -28.87 3.06 8.22
CA SER A 76 -29.94 2.69 7.30
C SER A 76 -31.15 3.63 7.37
N ASN A 77 -31.38 4.29 8.51
CA ASN A 77 -32.45 5.27 8.68
C ASN A 77 -32.01 6.69 8.27
N GLY A 78 -30.79 6.85 7.76
CA GLY A 78 -30.25 8.14 7.31
C GLY A 78 -29.78 9.05 8.43
N ARG A 79 -29.68 8.56 9.67
CA ARG A 79 -29.12 9.30 10.81
C ARG A 79 -27.61 9.24 10.73
N GLU A 80 -26.94 10.31 11.16
CA GLU A 80 -25.50 10.47 11.05
C GLU A 80 -24.92 11.05 12.33
N ILE A 81 -23.74 10.58 12.72
CA ILE A 81 -22.83 11.30 13.60
C ILE A 81 -21.54 11.59 12.88
N SER A 82 -20.96 12.73 13.19
CA SER A 82 -19.62 13.06 12.77
C SER A 82 -18.89 13.94 13.77
N ALA A 83 -17.57 13.78 13.83
CA ALA A 83 -16.70 14.54 14.71
C ALA A 83 -15.25 14.55 14.20
N GLY A 84 -14.46 15.52 14.68
CA GLY A 84 -13.07 15.73 14.29
C GLY A 84 -12.83 17.07 13.57
N GLY A 85 -11.60 17.26 13.09
CA GLY A 85 -11.15 18.46 12.39
C GLY A 85 -11.33 18.43 10.87
N SER A 86 -10.85 19.46 10.20
CA SER A 86 -10.93 19.62 8.73
C SER A 86 -9.69 19.11 7.98
N GLY A 87 -8.72 18.56 8.72
CA GLY A 87 -7.45 18.04 8.20
C GLY A 87 -7.61 16.80 7.32
N GLY A 88 -6.50 16.36 6.73
CA GLY A 88 -6.44 15.09 6.00
C GLY A 88 -7.18 15.07 4.66
N ALA A 89 -7.07 13.95 3.96
CA ALA A 89 -7.87 13.67 2.76
C ALA A 89 -9.03 12.72 3.09
N GLU A 90 -10.06 12.78 2.28
CA GLU A 90 -11.29 12.01 2.46
C GLU A 90 -11.09 10.51 2.22
N PHE A 91 -11.81 9.71 3.02
CA PHE A 91 -11.90 8.26 2.88
C PHE A 91 -13.33 7.73 3.00
N SER A 92 -13.53 6.52 2.48
CA SER A 92 -14.77 5.76 2.60
C SER A 92 -14.46 4.28 2.77
N ILE A 93 -14.91 3.69 3.89
CA ILE A 93 -14.66 2.29 4.26
C ILE A 93 -15.87 1.41 3.90
N LEU A 94 -17.06 1.97 4.13
CA LEU A 94 -18.34 1.33 3.83
C LEU A 94 -19.18 2.37 3.09
N LYS A 95 -19.73 2.00 1.95
CA LYS A 95 -20.64 2.85 1.18
C LYS A 95 -22.06 2.31 1.25
N ARG A 96 -23.01 3.24 1.21
CA ARG A 96 -24.45 2.95 1.27
C ARG A 96 -24.90 1.87 0.27
N ASP A 97 -24.35 1.90 -0.94
CA ASP A 97 -24.77 1.04 -2.05
C ASP A 97 -24.02 -0.30 -2.11
N ASP A 98 -23.16 -0.60 -1.13
CA ASP A 98 -22.35 -1.83 -1.12
C ASP A 98 -23.17 -3.08 -0.76
N GLY A 99 -24.45 -2.91 -0.39
CA GLY A 99 -25.31 -4.02 0.08
C GLY A 99 -24.77 -4.69 1.34
N LYS A 100 -24.00 -3.96 2.15
CA LYS A 100 -23.33 -4.45 3.35
C LYS A 100 -23.76 -3.62 4.56
N ARG A 101 -23.73 -4.24 5.74
CA ARG A 101 -23.90 -3.56 7.02
C ARG A 101 -22.70 -3.77 7.92
N ALA A 102 -22.35 -2.75 8.72
CA ALA A 102 -21.32 -2.91 9.74
C ALA A 102 -21.80 -3.81 10.89
N THR A 103 -20.93 -4.68 11.39
CA THR A 103 -21.13 -5.51 12.59
C THR A 103 -20.15 -5.17 13.71
N GLY A 104 -19.12 -4.40 13.40
CA GLY A 104 -18.13 -3.94 14.35
C GLY A 104 -17.03 -3.13 13.65
N PHE A 105 -16.08 -2.68 14.46
CA PHE A 105 -14.96 -1.86 13.99
C PHE A 105 -13.64 -2.48 14.44
N ARG A 106 -12.61 -2.30 13.63
CA ARG A 106 -11.21 -2.46 14.03
C ARG A 106 -10.57 -1.09 13.98
N VAL A 107 -9.80 -0.74 14.98
CA VAL A 107 -9.23 0.58 15.13
C VAL A 107 -7.83 0.47 15.73
N GLY A 108 -6.97 1.41 15.40
CA GLY A 108 -5.54 1.38 15.71
C GLY A 108 -5.11 2.74 16.23
N PHE A 109 -4.35 2.69 17.32
CA PHE A 109 -4.07 3.87 18.14
C PHE A 109 -2.60 3.99 18.48
N GLY A 110 -2.17 5.24 18.59
CA GLY A 110 -0.97 5.69 19.28
C GLY A 110 -1.41 6.75 20.30
N CYS A 111 -0.86 7.97 20.21
CA CYS A 111 -1.43 9.16 20.87
C CYS A 111 -2.69 9.72 20.17
N HIS A 112 -3.03 9.22 18.98
CA HIS A 112 -4.23 9.55 18.20
C HIS A 112 -4.77 8.26 17.53
N MET A 113 -6.02 8.27 17.04
CA MET A 113 -6.49 7.18 16.18
C MET A 113 -5.82 7.31 14.81
N HIS A 114 -5.08 6.29 14.36
CA HIS A 114 -4.34 6.33 13.09
C HIS A 114 -4.87 5.36 12.04
N ASN A 115 -5.68 4.38 12.44
CA ASN A 115 -6.40 3.53 11.51
C ASN A 115 -7.80 3.19 12.02
N ILE A 116 -8.68 2.90 11.06
CA ILE A 116 -10.03 2.41 11.29
C ILE A 116 -10.39 1.44 10.16
N GLY A 117 -11.16 0.42 10.49
CA GLY A 117 -11.75 -0.53 9.57
C GLY A 117 -13.07 -1.04 10.11
N VAL A 118 -13.86 -1.65 9.23
CA VAL A 118 -15.23 -2.07 9.51
C VAL A 118 -15.37 -3.55 9.20
N TYR A 119 -15.89 -4.30 10.17
CA TYR A 119 -16.37 -5.66 9.93
C TYR A 119 -17.74 -5.57 9.30
N THR A 120 -17.94 -6.25 8.17
CA THR A 120 -19.18 -6.17 7.40
C THR A 120 -19.81 -7.52 7.16
N VAL A 121 -21.13 -7.56 7.06
CA VAL A 121 -21.87 -8.69 6.49
C VAL A 121 -22.76 -8.20 5.35
N THR A 122 -22.95 -9.02 4.32
CA THR A 122 -23.91 -8.72 3.26
C THR A 122 -25.31 -8.68 3.84
N VAL A 123 -26.05 -7.62 3.50
CA VAL A 123 -27.49 -7.53 3.77
C VAL A 123 -28.15 -8.50 2.79
N ASN A 124 -28.43 -9.71 3.25
CA ASN A 124 -29.28 -10.61 2.49
C ASN A 124 -30.70 -10.06 2.56
N ASP A 125 -31.27 -9.66 1.41
CA ASP A 125 -32.69 -9.32 1.22
C ASP A 125 -33.63 -10.53 1.41
N LYS A 126 -33.32 -11.41 2.36
CA LYS A 126 -34.21 -12.50 2.76
C LYS A 126 -35.12 -12.05 3.90
N ALA A 127 -35.83 -10.97 3.63
CA ALA A 127 -37.22 -10.83 4.07
C ALA A 127 -38.20 -11.30 2.98
N ASN A 128 -37.75 -11.60 1.75
CA ASN A 128 -38.57 -12.29 0.74
C ASN A 128 -37.74 -13.34 -0.01
N GLY A 129 -38.18 -14.60 0.00
CA GLY A 129 -37.40 -15.76 -0.41
C GLY A 129 -37.05 -15.86 -1.91
N GLY A 130 -35.88 -15.34 -2.30
CA GLY A 130 -35.24 -15.61 -3.60
C GLY A 130 -33.78 -16.02 -3.44
N GLN A 131 -33.34 -17.07 -4.15
CA GLN A 131 -31.96 -17.58 -4.11
C GLN A 131 -30.98 -16.79 -5.01
N PRO A 132 -29.69 -16.68 -4.65
CA PRO A 132 -28.66 -15.92 -5.36
C PRO A 132 -28.02 -16.68 -6.54
N GLN A 133 -28.82 -17.36 -7.38
CA GLN A 133 -28.33 -18.05 -8.58
C GLN A 133 -28.66 -17.34 -9.91
N ASN A 134 -29.33 -16.18 -9.87
CA ASN A 134 -29.94 -15.60 -11.08
C ASN A 134 -29.07 -14.57 -11.82
N ALA A 135 -28.26 -13.75 -11.16
CA ALA A 135 -27.60 -12.61 -11.82
C ALA A 135 -26.63 -12.99 -12.96
N ALA A 136 -25.82 -14.04 -12.81
CA ALA A 136 -24.89 -14.48 -13.86
C ALA A 136 -25.63 -15.13 -15.04
N LYS A 137 -26.72 -15.87 -14.75
CA LYS A 137 -27.56 -16.49 -15.78
C LYS A 137 -28.36 -15.44 -16.56
N ASP A 138 -28.84 -14.40 -15.88
CA ASP A 138 -29.62 -13.34 -16.51
C ASP A 138 -28.75 -12.50 -17.46
N VAL A 139 -27.54 -12.11 -17.03
CA VAL A 139 -26.58 -11.37 -17.89
C VAL A 139 -26.12 -12.22 -19.07
N MET A 140 -25.85 -13.51 -18.84
CA MET A 140 -25.45 -14.42 -19.92
C MET A 140 -26.58 -14.60 -20.94
N LYS A 141 -27.82 -14.76 -20.47
CA LYS A 141 -28.99 -14.94 -21.32
C LYS A 141 -29.28 -13.68 -22.14
N GLU A 142 -29.14 -12.50 -21.55
CA GLU A 142 -29.30 -11.22 -22.24
C GLU A 142 -28.26 -11.04 -23.35
N LEU A 143 -26.97 -11.23 -23.04
CA LEU A 143 -25.88 -11.12 -24.02
C LEU A 143 -25.98 -12.16 -25.14
N PHE A 144 -26.35 -13.40 -24.79
CA PHE A 144 -26.58 -14.44 -25.78
C PHE A 144 -27.70 -14.05 -26.75
N THR A 145 -28.84 -13.59 -26.21
CA THR A 145 -30.00 -13.16 -27.02
C THR A 145 -29.63 -12.00 -27.93
N GLN A 146 -28.83 -11.05 -27.44
CA GLN A 146 -28.33 -9.93 -28.23
C GLN A 146 -27.46 -10.41 -29.39
N TYR A 147 -26.45 -11.26 -29.15
CA TYR A 147 -25.53 -11.70 -30.20
C TYR A 147 -26.20 -12.53 -31.28
N VAL A 148 -27.18 -13.37 -30.91
CA VAL A 148 -27.99 -14.11 -31.89
C VAL A 148 -28.83 -13.14 -32.74
N LYS A 149 -29.41 -12.08 -32.14
CA LYS A 149 -30.16 -11.04 -32.86
C LYS A 149 -29.26 -10.24 -33.82
N GLU A 150 -27.98 -10.09 -33.48
CA GLU A 150 -26.95 -9.46 -34.32
C GLU A 150 -26.43 -10.40 -35.44
N GLY A 151 -27.02 -11.60 -35.60
CA GLY A 151 -26.70 -12.53 -36.69
C GLY A 151 -25.54 -13.47 -36.40
N MET A 152 -25.10 -13.58 -35.14
CA MET A 152 -24.05 -14.51 -34.74
C MET A 152 -24.57 -15.94 -34.64
N ASP A 153 -23.79 -16.91 -35.10
CA ASP A 153 -24.08 -18.34 -34.90
C ASP A 153 -24.25 -18.65 -33.39
N GLN A 154 -25.15 -19.57 -33.06
CA GLN A 154 -25.53 -19.86 -31.67
C GLN A 154 -24.34 -20.32 -30.82
N ASN A 155 -23.42 -21.12 -31.36
CA ASN A 155 -22.27 -21.59 -30.59
C ASN A 155 -21.26 -20.47 -30.36
N ALA A 156 -21.04 -19.62 -31.36
CA ALA A 156 -20.21 -18.43 -31.26
C ALA A 156 -20.80 -17.39 -30.28
N ALA A 157 -22.12 -17.19 -30.34
CA ALA A 157 -22.87 -16.30 -29.45
C ALA A 157 -22.79 -16.78 -28.00
N ALA A 158 -22.91 -18.08 -27.75
CA ALA A 158 -22.80 -18.66 -26.40
C ALA A 158 -21.38 -18.50 -25.84
N ALA A 159 -20.34 -18.78 -26.63
CA ALA A 159 -18.95 -18.62 -26.21
C ALA A 159 -18.62 -17.14 -25.93
N LYS A 160 -19.06 -16.22 -26.80
CA LYS A 160 -18.86 -14.78 -26.63
C LYS A 160 -19.64 -14.22 -25.44
N ALA A 161 -20.89 -14.65 -25.25
CA ALA A 161 -21.71 -14.26 -24.09
C ALA A 161 -21.10 -14.76 -22.78
N LEU A 162 -20.56 -15.98 -22.74
CA LEU A 162 -19.87 -16.52 -21.57
C LEU A 162 -18.61 -15.73 -21.24
N LEU A 163 -17.76 -15.47 -22.24
CA LEU A 163 -16.51 -14.72 -22.07
C LEU A 163 -16.79 -13.29 -21.58
N GLU A 164 -17.79 -12.63 -22.18
CA GLU A 164 -18.19 -11.26 -21.83
C GLU A 164 -18.90 -11.20 -20.47
N THR A 165 -19.69 -12.21 -20.11
CA THR A 165 -20.28 -12.33 -18.77
C THR A 165 -19.17 -12.48 -17.73
N LYS A 166 -18.18 -13.34 -18.00
CA LYS A 166 -16.99 -13.49 -17.14
C LYS A 166 -16.24 -12.17 -17.02
N ARG A 167 -16.02 -11.45 -18.14
CA ARG A 167 -15.38 -10.12 -18.18
C ARG A 167 -16.13 -9.07 -17.37
N ARG A 168 -17.46 -9.03 -17.46
CA ARG A 168 -18.31 -8.08 -16.71
C ARG A 168 -18.36 -8.40 -15.22
N LEU A 169 -18.27 -9.68 -14.86
CA LEU A 169 -18.21 -10.11 -13.47
C LEU A 169 -16.82 -9.87 -12.86
N THR A 170 -15.72 -9.99 -13.62
CA THR A 170 -14.38 -9.58 -13.18
C THR A 170 -14.15 -8.07 -13.24
N GLN A 171 -14.81 -7.31 -14.13
CA GLN A 171 -14.76 -5.83 -14.10
C GLN A 171 -15.52 -5.21 -12.91
N LYS A 172 -16.44 -5.95 -12.28
CA LYS A 172 -17.10 -5.53 -11.03
C LYS A 172 -16.27 -5.81 -9.77
N SER A 173 -15.18 -6.57 -9.86
CA SER A 173 -14.13 -6.56 -8.84
C SER A 173 -13.11 -5.48 -9.18
N GLY A 174 -13.40 -4.25 -8.73
CA GLY A 174 -12.42 -3.19 -8.45
C GLY A 174 -11.41 -2.85 -9.55
N LYS A 175 -11.76 -1.89 -10.40
CA LYS A 175 -10.77 -1.03 -11.06
C LYS A 175 -10.07 -0.22 -9.96
N THR A 176 -8.87 -0.63 -9.54
CA THR A 176 -8.02 0.22 -8.69
C THR A 176 -7.52 1.35 -9.58
N VAL A 177 -8.08 2.55 -9.38
CA VAL A 177 -7.54 3.77 -10.00
C VAL A 177 -6.13 3.96 -9.48
N VAL A 178 -5.16 4.02 -10.38
CA VAL A 178 -3.78 4.36 -10.00
C VAL A 178 -3.77 5.80 -9.56
N GLY A 179 -3.43 5.97 -8.30
CA GLY A 179 -3.32 7.24 -7.63
C GLY A 179 -2.54 7.01 -6.35
N ASP A 180 -1.98 8.08 -5.81
CA ASP A 180 -1.44 8.13 -4.45
C ASP A 180 -2.37 7.33 -3.52
N LEU A 181 -1.82 6.67 -2.49
CA LEU A 181 -2.65 6.29 -1.35
C LEU A 181 -3.29 7.58 -0.82
N LYS A 182 -4.47 7.88 -1.34
CA LYS A 182 -5.36 8.87 -0.76
C LYS A 182 -5.72 8.26 0.59
N PRO A 183 -5.54 9.03 1.68
CA PRO A 183 -5.91 8.60 3.01
C PRO A 183 -7.23 7.81 2.96
N GLY A 184 -7.17 6.57 3.44
CA GLY A 184 -8.28 5.64 3.67
C GLY A 184 -8.80 4.76 2.53
N ASN A 185 -7.87 4.13 1.80
CA ASN A 185 -8.11 2.75 1.35
C ASN A 185 -7.82 1.78 2.52
N VAL A 186 -8.88 1.25 3.13
CA VAL A 186 -8.80 0.30 4.25
C VAL A 186 -8.75 -1.14 3.73
N TYR A 187 -7.83 -1.92 4.28
CA TYR A 187 -7.62 -3.34 3.97
C TYR A 187 -8.76 -4.23 4.53
N HIS A 188 -9.22 -5.19 3.73
CA HIS A 188 -10.03 -6.33 4.17
C HIS A 188 -9.15 -7.60 4.15
N PRO A 189 -8.82 -8.20 5.31
CA PRO A 189 -8.13 -9.49 5.32
C PRO A 189 -9.03 -10.60 4.76
N ASN A 190 -8.44 -11.47 3.94
CA ASN A 190 -9.02 -12.76 3.61
C ASN A 190 -8.98 -13.65 4.88
N PRO A 191 -10.12 -14.23 5.32
CA PRO A 191 -10.14 -15.13 6.48
C PRO A 191 -9.26 -16.40 6.34
N ASP A 192 -8.79 -16.73 5.13
CA ASP A 192 -7.85 -17.83 4.90
C ASP A 192 -6.36 -17.44 5.09
N ASP A 193 -6.06 -16.18 5.40
CA ASP A 193 -4.69 -15.75 5.69
C ASP A 193 -4.33 -16.02 7.16
N HIS A 194 -3.69 -17.18 7.41
CA HIS A 194 -3.27 -17.68 8.72
C HIS A 194 -2.25 -16.80 9.49
N ARG A 195 -2.05 -15.53 9.11
CA ARG A 195 -1.14 -14.58 9.77
C ARG A 195 -1.86 -13.50 10.61
N ALA A 196 -3.18 -13.58 10.72
CA ALA A 196 -4.02 -12.48 11.22
C ALA A 196 -4.45 -12.57 12.70
N ASP A 197 -3.60 -13.06 13.62
CA ASP A 197 -3.95 -13.04 15.06
C ASP A 197 -2.81 -12.48 15.95
N SER A 198 -3.15 -11.45 16.75
CA SER A 198 -2.27 -10.45 17.39
C SER A 198 -1.55 -9.51 16.39
N GLY A 199 -1.58 -8.18 16.60
CA GLY A 199 -0.98 -7.20 15.68
C GLY A 199 0.40 -7.67 15.17
N GLY A 200 0.56 -7.71 13.84
CA GLY A 200 1.66 -8.39 13.18
C GLY A 200 3.02 -7.95 13.73
N LEU A 201 4.03 -8.78 13.56
CA LEU A 201 5.36 -8.45 14.05
C LEU A 201 5.88 -7.10 13.50
N ASP A 202 5.44 -6.72 12.29
CA ASP A 202 5.70 -5.43 11.67
C ASP A 202 5.01 -4.25 12.36
N ASP A 203 3.76 -4.42 12.82
CA ASP A 203 3.07 -3.41 13.65
C ASP A 203 3.87 -3.13 14.92
N ARG A 204 4.32 -4.21 15.59
CA ARG A 204 5.11 -4.11 16.82
C ARG A 204 6.49 -3.50 16.58
N LEU A 205 7.10 -3.78 15.43
CA LEU A 205 8.38 -3.18 15.03
C LEU A 205 8.21 -1.68 14.83
N VAL A 206 7.23 -1.25 14.03
CA VAL A 206 7.02 0.19 13.77
C VAL A 206 6.62 0.93 15.05
N ASP A 207 5.74 0.35 15.87
CA ASP A 207 5.38 0.91 17.17
C ASP A 207 6.60 1.04 18.10
N HIS A 208 7.46 0.01 18.14
CA HIS A 208 8.70 0.05 18.91
C HIS A 208 9.62 1.18 18.46
N VAL A 209 9.84 1.33 17.14
CA VAL A 209 10.71 2.38 16.60
C VAL A 209 10.13 3.76 16.90
N VAL A 210 8.83 3.98 16.66
CA VAL A 210 8.17 5.27 16.91
C VAL A 210 8.22 5.65 18.40
N LYS A 211 8.13 4.67 19.31
CA LYS A 211 8.20 4.92 20.76
C LYS A 211 9.60 5.12 21.30
N THR A 212 10.62 4.53 20.68
CA THR A 212 11.95 4.41 21.29
C THR A 212 13.09 5.06 20.51
N ALA A 213 12.88 5.37 19.23
CA ALA A 213 13.85 6.09 18.41
C ALA A 213 13.62 7.60 18.46
N GLU A 214 14.68 8.36 18.27
CA GLU A 214 14.64 9.80 18.03
C GLU A 214 14.06 10.08 16.63
N GLY A 215 12.79 10.49 16.56
CA GLY A 215 12.18 10.80 15.26
C GLY A 215 12.84 12.01 14.61
N GLY A 216 13.19 11.87 13.32
CA GLY A 216 14.05 12.78 12.57
C GLY A 216 15.50 12.30 12.45
N SER A 217 15.87 11.23 13.18
CA SER A 217 17.12 10.50 13.07
C SER A 217 16.92 9.18 12.33
N VAL A 218 17.22 9.17 11.02
CA VAL A 218 17.18 7.95 10.20
C VAL A 218 18.08 6.86 10.78
N LYS A 219 19.26 7.22 11.28
CA LYS A 219 20.22 6.26 11.87
C LYS A 219 19.66 5.59 13.11
N ASP A 220 19.05 6.36 14.02
CA ASP A 220 18.49 5.78 15.25
C ASP A 220 17.24 4.93 14.93
N CYS A 221 16.42 5.35 13.97
CA CYS A 221 15.28 4.54 13.50
C CYS A 221 15.72 3.16 12.96
N ILE A 222 16.77 3.12 12.13
CA ILE A 222 17.36 1.87 11.65
C ILE A 222 17.87 1.03 12.83
N PHE A 223 18.65 1.63 13.72
CA PHE A 223 19.21 0.93 14.88
C PHE A 223 18.14 0.29 15.77
N LYS A 224 17.03 0.99 16.04
CA LYS A 224 15.90 0.42 16.79
C LYS A 224 15.16 -0.67 16.02
N ALA A 225 14.98 -0.51 14.72
CA ALA A 225 14.32 -1.52 13.89
C ALA A 225 15.13 -2.83 13.87
N GLU A 226 16.44 -2.74 13.64
CA GLU A 226 17.32 -3.92 13.65
C GLU A 226 17.41 -4.56 15.03
N GLY A 227 17.54 -3.76 16.09
CA GLY A 227 17.55 -4.27 17.46
C GLY A 227 16.26 -5.02 17.81
N PHE A 228 15.11 -4.56 17.29
CA PHE A 228 13.84 -5.25 17.43
C PHE A 228 13.83 -6.58 16.65
N SER A 229 14.18 -6.56 15.37
CA SER A 229 14.19 -7.76 14.51
C SER A 229 15.16 -8.83 15.02
N ALA A 230 16.35 -8.44 15.48
CA ALA A 230 17.34 -9.34 16.06
C ALA A 230 16.83 -10.01 17.35
N LYS A 231 16.07 -9.26 18.17
CA LYS A 231 15.55 -9.76 19.45
C LYS A 231 14.35 -10.68 19.30
N TYR A 232 13.42 -10.33 18.43
CA TYR A 232 12.12 -11.01 18.37
C TYR A 232 11.99 -12.03 17.25
N GLY A 233 12.93 -12.05 16.31
CA GLY A 233 12.88 -12.94 15.16
C GLY A 233 11.76 -12.54 14.20
N GLY A 234 12.12 -12.12 13.00
CA GLY A 234 11.19 -11.58 12.01
C GLY A 234 11.10 -10.06 12.03
N GLY A 235 10.32 -9.51 11.09
CA GLY A 235 10.38 -8.10 10.72
C GLY A 235 11.48 -8.02 9.68
N LEU A 236 11.09 -8.00 8.41
CA LEU A 236 11.98 -8.12 7.25
C LEU A 236 12.87 -6.88 7.13
N THR A 237 13.79 -6.71 8.07
CA THR A 237 14.90 -5.78 7.90
C THR A 237 15.85 -6.41 6.91
N LEU A 238 16.18 -5.66 5.86
CA LEU A 238 17.11 -5.99 4.81
C LEU A 238 18.50 -6.36 5.38
N GLY A 239 18.84 -5.77 6.52
CA GLY A 239 20.09 -5.98 7.24
C GLY A 239 21.22 -5.07 6.79
N ASP A 240 22.27 -5.01 7.61
CA ASP A 240 23.32 -4.00 7.48
C ASP A 240 24.11 -4.07 6.18
N GLU A 241 24.60 -5.23 5.76
CA GLU A 241 25.45 -5.33 4.56
C GLU A 241 24.72 -4.90 3.29
N LYS A 242 23.49 -5.39 3.09
CA LYS A 242 22.62 -4.95 2.01
C LYS A 242 22.29 -3.46 2.14
N GLY A 243 21.97 -3.01 3.34
CA GLY A 243 21.67 -1.61 3.63
C GLY A 243 22.82 -0.64 3.33
N GLU A 244 24.06 -1.05 3.56
CA GLU A 244 25.26 -0.27 3.18
C GLU A 244 25.40 -0.18 1.66
N ILE A 245 25.11 -1.25 0.92
CA ILE A 245 25.14 -1.23 -0.55
C ILE A 245 24.09 -0.24 -1.10
N LEU A 246 22.88 -0.25 -0.55
CA LEU A 246 21.82 0.70 -0.93
C LEU A 246 22.24 2.14 -0.61
N SER A 247 22.76 2.37 0.60
CA SER A 247 23.24 3.69 1.05
C SER A 247 24.37 4.21 0.17
N PHE A 248 25.34 3.35 -0.16
CA PHE A 248 26.47 3.66 -1.01
C PHE A 248 26.04 3.96 -2.45
N THR A 249 25.07 3.22 -2.99
CA THR A 249 24.52 3.50 -4.32
C THR A 249 23.89 4.88 -4.36
N VAL A 250 23.08 5.25 -3.36
CA VAL A 250 22.54 6.61 -3.25
C VAL A 250 23.63 7.67 -3.13
N ALA A 251 24.69 7.41 -2.37
CA ALA A 251 25.79 8.36 -2.21
C ALA A 251 26.58 8.58 -3.51
N THR A 252 26.67 7.58 -4.38
CA THR A 252 27.55 7.59 -5.56
C THR A 252 26.84 7.82 -6.89
N THR A 253 25.54 7.52 -7.00
CA THR A 253 24.77 7.77 -8.23
C THR A 253 24.74 9.26 -8.53
N LYS A 254 25.14 9.65 -9.74
CA LYS A 254 25.12 11.04 -10.19
C LYS A 254 23.70 11.49 -10.51
N ILE A 255 23.34 12.73 -10.17
CA ILE A 255 22.12 13.35 -10.68
C ILE A 255 22.39 13.76 -12.14
N PRO A 256 21.56 13.36 -13.11
CA PRO A 256 21.75 13.75 -14.50
C PRO A 256 21.70 15.27 -14.72
N THR A 257 22.46 15.74 -15.70
CA THR A 257 22.52 17.16 -16.08
C THR A 257 21.13 17.71 -16.35
N GLY A 258 20.82 18.88 -15.79
CA GLY A 258 19.50 19.51 -15.93
C GLY A 258 18.48 19.12 -14.86
N ARG A 259 18.82 18.21 -13.93
CA ARG A 259 18.03 17.94 -12.71
C ARG A 259 18.79 18.34 -11.46
N ASP A 260 18.07 18.75 -10.43
CA ASP A 260 18.63 19.15 -9.12
C ASP A 260 18.36 18.12 -8.01
N GLN A 261 17.67 17.04 -8.33
CA GLN A 261 17.19 16.03 -7.40
C GLN A 261 17.38 14.60 -7.95
N LEU A 262 17.87 13.70 -7.10
CA LEU A 262 17.98 12.27 -7.40
C LEU A 262 16.61 11.61 -7.24
N GLN A 263 16.21 10.78 -8.20
CA GLN A 263 14.89 10.14 -8.25
C GLN A 263 15.05 8.62 -8.02
N ILE A 264 14.47 8.11 -6.94
CA ILE A 264 14.58 6.72 -6.48
C ILE A 264 13.18 6.09 -6.50
N LEU A 265 13.05 4.95 -7.17
CA LEU A 265 11.87 4.09 -7.13
C LEU A 265 12.21 2.82 -6.34
N GLU A 266 11.35 2.45 -5.39
CA GLU A 266 11.40 1.18 -4.68
C GLU A 266 10.11 0.41 -4.96
N LEU A 267 10.25 -0.83 -5.44
CA LEU A 267 9.14 -1.75 -5.71
C LEU A 267 9.17 -2.89 -4.70
N GLY A 268 8.21 -2.92 -3.78
CA GLY A 268 8.14 -3.83 -2.64
C GLY A 268 8.73 -3.21 -1.37
N SER A 269 8.18 -2.07 -0.92
CA SER A 269 8.76 -1.34 0.21
C SER A 269 8.51 -1.97 1.57
N HIS A 270 7.54 -2.89 1.68
CA HIS A 270 7.10 -3.48 2.94
C HIS A 270 6.84 -2.38 3.99
N SER A 271 7.35 -2.56 5.22
CA SER A 271 7.32 -1.60 6.32
C SER A 271 8.41 -0.50 6.24
N GLY A 272 9.10 -0.35 5.10
CA GLY A 272 9.94 0.82 4.80
C GLY A 272 11.43 0.72 5.17
N ASP A 273 11.95 -0.46 5.51
CA ASP A 273 13.38 -0.59 5.86
C ASP A 273 14.31 -0.25 4.68
N GLY A 274 14.03 -0.74 3.46
CA GLY A 274 14.79 -0.37 2.26
C GLY A 274 14.81 1.14 2.03
N THR A 275 13.67 1.80 2.21
CA THR A 275 13.56 3.27 2.18
C THR A 275 14.49 3.95 3.19
N LEU A 276 14.56 3.46 4.43
CA LEU A 276 15.47 3.99 5.46
C LEU A 276 16.94 3.86 5.04
N ARG A 277 17.31 2.77 4.35
CA ARG A 277 18.67 2.58 3.81
C ARG A 277 18.99 3.59 2.71
N PHE A 278 18.06 3.88 1.80
CA PHE A 278 18.27 4.98 0.85
C PHE A 278 18.49 6.31 1.57
N LEU A 279 17.65 6.61 2.55
CA LEU A 279 17.70 7.85 3.33
C LEU A 279 19.02 8.02 4.09
N LYS A 280 19.63 6.92 4.56
CA LYS A 280 20.97 6.92 5.17
C LYS A 280 22.05 7.42 4.21
N GLY A 281 21.93 7.13 2.91
CA GLY A 281 22.87 7.55 1.86
C GLY A 281 22.65 8.96 1.30
N VAL A 282 21.55 9.65 1.64
CA VAL A 282 21.16 10.94 1.03
C VAL A 282 22.13 12.09 1.33
N GLY A 283 22.65 12.16 2.56
CA GLY A 283 23.48 13.28 3.01
C GLY A 283 22.78 14.64 2.84
N LYS A 284 23.41 15.58 2.14
CA LYS A 284 22.87 16.94 1.86
C LYS A 284 22.10 17.05 0.53
N ARG A 285 21.94 15.94 -0.20
CA ARG A 285 21.38 15.94 -1.56
C ARG A 285 19.86 16.13 -1.50
N LYS A 286 19.29 16.72 -2.56
CA LYS A 286 17.84 16.65 -2.77
C LYS A 286 17.49 15.29 -3.36
N VAL A 287 16.48 14.62 -2.79
CA VAL A 287 16.00 13.32 -3.27
C VAL A 287 14.48 13.27 -3.37
N LYS A 288 13.96 12.61 -4.41
CA LYS A 288 12.58 12.16 -4.51
C LYS A 288 12.60 10.64 -4.42
N ILE A 289 11.96 10.10 -3.40
CA ILE A 289 11.85 8.66 -3.17
C ILE A 289 10.38 8.30 -3.28
N VAL A 290 10.06 7.38 -4.18
CA VAL A 290 8.74 6.77 -4.26
C VAL A 290 8.86 5.30 -3.90
N SER A 291 8.18 4.91 -2.84
CA SER A 291 8.12 3.54 -2.34
C SER A 291 6.75 2.95 -2.68
N VAL A 292 6.76 1.79 -3.33
CA VAL A 292 5.58 1.13 -3.86
C VAL A 292 5.40 -0.22 -3.17
N GLU A 293 4.17 -0.55 -2.78
CA GLU A 293 3.85 -1.78 -2.05
C GLU A 293 2.47 -2.31 -2.45
N GLU A 294 2.33 -3.64 -2.54
CA GLU A 294 1.07 -4.31 -2.88
C GLU A 294 0.16 -4.42 -1.65
N ASN A 295 0.73 -4.64 -0.46
CA ASN A 295 0.01 -4.76 0.78
C ASN A 295 -0.28 -3.37 1.41
N PRO A 296 -1.53 -2.91 1.44
CA PRO A 296 -1.87 -1.59 1.98
C PRO A 296 -1.55 -1.43 3.48
N HIS A 297 -1.54 -2.52 4.25
CA HIS A 297 -1.16 -2.47 5.68
C HIS A 297 0.33 -2.20 5.84
N TRP A 298 1.19 -2.96 5.14
CA TRP A 298 2.64 -2.72 5.16
C TRP A 298 2.98 -1.33 4.62
N LEU A 299 2.32 -0.91 3.55
CA LEU A 299 2.49 0.44 3.00
C LEU A 299 2.15 1.54 4.03
N GLN A 300 1.10 1.35 4.83
CA GLN A 300 0.75 2.27 5.91
C GLN A 300 1.83 2.30 7.00
N LEU A 301 2.30 1.13 7.42
CA LEU A 301 3.39 0.99 8.39
C LEU A 301 4.69 1.64 7.88
N GLY A 302 5.04 1.41 6.62
CA GLY A 302 6.19 2.04 5.97
C GLY A 302 6.06 3.55 5.88
N LYS A 303 4.89 4.05 5.50
CA LYS A 303 4.61 5.49 5.49
C LYS A 303 4.79 6.11 6.88
N GLN A 304 4.30 5.45 7.94
CA GLN A 304 4.45 5.90 9.32
C GLN A 304 5.93 5.93 9.74
N LEU A 305 6.64 4.83 9.56
CA LEU A 305 8.05 4.70 9.93
C LEU A 305 8.94 5.71 9.20
N VAL A 306 8.81 5.79 7.87
CA VAL A 306 9.62 6.69 7.06
C VAL A 306 9.32 8.15 7.38
N SER A 307 8.05 8.52 7.51
CA SER A 307 7.66 9.89 7.89
C SER A 307 8.21 10.28 9.27
N TYR A 308 8.19 9.35 10.22
CA TYR A 308 8.78 9.54 11.54
C TYR A 308 10.30 9.75 11.46
N ALA A 309 11.00 8.99 10.62
CA ALA A 309 12.45 9.07 10.45
C ALA A 309 12.93 10.36 9.74
N ILE A 310 12.13 10.91 8.81
CA ILE A 310 12.51 12.09 8.00
C ILE A 310 11.96 13.42 8.52
N ARG A 311 11.17 13.41 9.60
CA ARG A 311 10.66 14.64 10.21
C ARG A 311 11.80 15.52 10.69
N ASP A 312 11.62 16.82 10.60
CA ASP A 312 12.47 17.81 11.21
C ASP A 312 12.03 17.95 12.68
N PRO A 313 12.91 17.68 13.66
CA PRO A 313 12.53 17.75 15.07
C PRO A 313 12.04 19.12 15.53
N SER A 314 12.47 20.21 14.87
CA SER A 314 12.09 21.57 15.23
C SER A 314 10.74 22.00 14.66
N THR A 315 10.35 21.49 13.49
CA THR A 315 9.09 21.89 12.82
C THR A 315 8.05 20.78 12.76
N GLY A 316 8.42 19.53 13.04
CA GLY A 316 7.59 18.34 12.84
C GLY A 316 7.36 17.97 11.36
N LYS A 317 7.80 18.79 10.41
CA LYS A 317 7.59 18.59 8.95
C LYS A 317 8.75 17.82 8.32
N THR A 318 8.53 17.19 7.18
CA THR A 318 9.61 16.54 6.40
C THR A 318 10.72 17.54 6.04
N LYS A 319 11.99 17.12 6.17
CA LYS A 319 13.15 17.90 5.74
C LYS A 319 13.00 18.32 4.26
N HIS A 320 13.22 19.60 3.97
CA HIS A 320 12.96 20.20 2.65
C HIS A 320 13.73 19.55 1.49
N THR A 321 14.86 18.88 1.76
CA THR A 321 15.66 18.14 0.78
C THR A 321 15.05 16.79 0.39
N ILE A 322 14.07 16.29 1.14
CA ILE A 322 13.47 14.97 0.93
C ILE A 322 12.03 15.16 0.44
N ARG A 323 11.72 14.56 -0.71
CA ARG A 323 10.36 14.35 -1.21
C ARG A 323 10.08 12.86 -1.14
N TYR A 324 9.31 12.44 -0.15
CA TYR A 324 8.94 11.04 0.04
C TYR A 324 7.47 10.83 -0.35
N LYS A 325 7.20 9.73 -1.04
CA LYS A 325 5.86 9.31 -1.43
C LYS A 325 5.72 7.80 -1.29
N ALA A 326 4.62 7.37 -0.70
CA ALA A 326 4.22 5.98 -0.57
C ALA A 326 3.03 5.72 -1.50
N MET A 327 3.09 4.68 -2.34
CA MET A 327 2.08 4.37 -3.35
C MET A 327 1.69 2.90 -3.31
N LEU A 328 0.39 2.63 -3.52
CA LEU A 328 -0.06 1.25 -3.71
C LEU A 328 0.38 0.78 -5.09
N MET A 329 0.89 -0.44 -5.18
CA MET A 329 1.29 -1.05 -6.46
C MET A 329 0.05 -1.24 -7.34
N PRO A 330 -0.01 -0.63 -8.53
CA PRO A 330 -1.05 -0.95 -9.49
C PRO A 330 -0.78 -2.31 -10.16
N GLU A 331 -1.80 -2.88 -10.79
CA GLU A 331 -1.65 -4.16 -11.50
C GLU A 331 -0.71 -4.04 -12.71
N ASP A 332 -0.81 -2.91 -13.43
CA ASP A 332 -0.02 -2.60 -14.62
C ASP A 332 1.11 -1.60 -14.32
N MET A 333 2.33 -1.96 -14.73
CA MET A 333 3.51 -1.12 -14.60
C MET A 333 3.42 0.16 -15.46
N ALA A 334 2.67 0.15 -16.56
CA ALA A 334 2.44 1.35 -17.37
C ALA A 334 1.69 2.43 -16.59
N ASP A 335 0.67 2.03 -15.83
CA ASP A 335 -0.11 2.96 -15.01
C ASP A 335 0.75 3.51 -13.85
N LEU A 336 1.65 2.69 -13.29
CA LEU A 336 2.62 3.16 -12.29
C LEU A 336 3.52 4.25 -12.89
N VAL A 337 4.12 3.97 -14.04
CA VAL A 337 5.02 4.93 -14.72
C VAL A 337 4.28 6.22 -15.06
N GLU A 338 3.07 6.15 -15.61
CA GLU A 338 2.24 7.33 -15.90
C GLU A 338 2.00 8.16 -14.63
N SER A 339 1.67 7.51 -13.51
CA SER A 339 1.43 8.18 -12.24
C SER A 339 2.70 8.81 -11.64
N LEU A 340 3.85 8.15 -11.79
CA LEU A 340 5.14 8.67 -11.37
C LEU A 340 5.51 9.93 -12.18
N GLN A 341 5.38 9.86 -13.51
CA GLN A 341 5.64 10.98 -14.42
C GLN A 341 4.68 12.15 -14.16
N GLY A 342 3.39 11.87 -13.97
CA GLY A 342 2.39 12.87 -13.58
C GLY A 342 2.70 13.55 -12.23
N SER A 343 3.48 12.91 -11.36
CA SER A 343 3.98 13.47 -10.09
C SER A 343 5.36 14.14 -10.20
N GLY A 344 5.85 14.34 -11.42
CA GLY A 344 7.12 14.98 -11.74
C GLY A 344 8.34 14.09 -11.45
N MET A 345 8.19 12.77 -11.54
CA MET A 345 9.30 11.82 -11.59
C MET A 345 9.40 11.31 -13.02
N ASP A 346 10.15 12.00 -13.87
CA ASP A 346 10.18 11.72 -15.31
C ASP A 346 10.87 10.37 -15.63
N ARG A 347 11.90 10.04 -14.84
CA ARG A 347 12.68 8.80 -14.94
C ARG A 347 13.32 8.44 -13.61
N ALA A 348 13.55 7.15 -13.35
CA ALA A 348 14.34 6.73 -12.20
C ALA A 348 15.84 6.90 -12.46
N ASP A 349 16.56 7.32 -11.41
CA ASP A 349 18.03 7.22 -11.33
C ASP A 349 18.44 5.91 -10.65
N ILE A 350 17.64 5.49 -9.66
CA ILE A 350 17.80 4.23 -8.94
C ILE A 350 16.44 3.54 -8.92
N VAL A 351 16.42 2.26 -9.28
CA VAL A 351 15.29 1.36 -9.10
C VAL A 351 15.74 0.24 -8.15
N PHE A 352 15.02 0.05 -7.06
CA PHE A 352 15.19 -1.09 -6.17
C PHE A 352 13.99 -2.03 -6.29
N MET A 353 14.25 -3.32 -6.50
CA MET A 353 13.22 -4.34 -6.68
C MET A 353 13.36 -5.40 -5.58
N ASP A 354 12.39 -5.42 -4.69
CA ASP A 354 12.26 -6.39 -3.59
C ASP A 354 10.82 -6.95 -3.48
N HIS A 355 10.02 -6.75 -4.53
CA HIS A 355 8.71 -7.38 -4.69
C HIS A 355 8.86 -8.82 -5.23
N GLN A 356 7.81 -9.35 -5.86
CA GLN A 356 7.78 -10.72 -6.36
C GLN A 356 8.87 -11.01 -7.42
N PRO A 357 9.81 -11.95 -7.17
CA PRO A 357 10.94 -12.22 -8.07
C PRO A 357 10.58 -12.56 -9.51
N GLY A 358 9.46 -13.28 -9.70
CA GLY A 358 8.99 -13.68 -11.02
C GLY A 358 8.51 -12.53 -11.90
N ARG A 359 8.42 -11.30 -11.37
CA ARG A 359 8.03 -10.10 -12.13
C ARG A 359 9.21 -9.22 -12.51
N PHE A 360 10.40 -9.45 -11.95
CA PHE A 360 11.53 -8.51 -12.09
C PHE A 360 11.91 -8.21 -13.53
N LYS A 361 11.99 -9.23 -14.39
CA LYS A 361 12.28 -9.02 -15.82
C LYS A 361 11.19 -8.21 -16.51
N GLN A 362 9.93 -8.62 -16.34
CA GLN A 362 8.79 -7.99 -17.00
C GLN A 362 8.67 -6.51 -16.61
N ASP A 363 8.75 -6.23 -15.31
CA ASP A 363 8.58 -4.88 -14.77
C ASP A 363 9.76 -3.97 -15.16
N LEU A 364 11.01 -4.48 -15.11
CA LEU A 364 12.17 -3.73 -15.59
C LEU A 364 12.08 -3.42 -17.08
N MET A 365 11.76 -4.42 -17.91
CA MET A 365 11.68 -4.22 -19.35
C MET A 365 10.53 -3.29 -19.73
N LYS A 366 9.42 -3.29 -18.98
CA LYS A 366 8.35 -2.33 -19.20
C LYS A 366 8.76 -0.90 -18.84
N MET A 367 9.51 -0.70 -17.75
CA MET A 367 10.11 0.60 -17.43
C MET A 367 11.10 1.08 -18.51
N VAL A 368 11.88 0.16 -19.10
CA VAL A 368 12.78 0.47 -20.23
C VAL A 368 12.00 0.85 -21.49
N GLU A 369 10.96 0.09 -21.83
CA GLU A 369 10.07 0.38 -22.96
C GLU A 369 9.42 1.76 -22.84
N LEU A 370 9.02 2.15 -21.63
CA LEU A 370 8.39 3.45 -21.37
C LEU A 370 9.40 4.59 -21.19
N GLY A 371 10.70 4.32 -21.31
CA GLY A 371 11.77 5.30 -21.12
C GLY A 371 11.94 5.77 -19.67
N PHE A 372 11.29 5.10 -18.71
CA PHE A 372 11.37 5.43 -17.28
C PHE A 372 12.67 4.92 -16.65
N ALA A 373 13.20 3.81 -17.16
CA ALA A 373 14.54 3.31 -16.89
C ALA A 373 15.35 3.26 -18.19
N GLY A 374 16.64 3.51 -18.12
CA GLY A 374 17.50 3.56 -19.31
C GLY A 374 18.95 3.92 -18.97
N PRO A 375 19.78 4.25 -19.97
CA PRO A 375 21.19 4.59 -19.76
C PRO A 375 21.41 5.57 -18.59
N GLY A 376 22.28 5.19 -17.65
CA GLY A 376 22.56 5.93 -16.41
C GLY A 376 21.71 5.52 -15.19
N THR A 377 20.72 4.65 -15.36
CA THR A 377 19.90 4.12 -14.25
C THR A 377 20.64 2.97 -13.56
N ALA A 378 20.68 3.00 -12.22
CA ALA A 378 21.08 1.86 -11.40
C ALA A 378 19.85 1.02 -11.04
N VAL A 379 19.91 -0.29 -11.28
CA VAL A 379 18.87 -1.24 -10.86
C VAL A 379 19.48 -2.16 -9.82
N ILE A 380 18.89 -2.20 -8.63
CA ILE A 380 19.31 -3.05 -7.53
C ILE A 380 18.19 -4.05 -7.27
N VAL A 381 18.51 -5.34 -7.20
CA VAL A 381 17.54 -6.40 -6.95
C VAL A 381 17.96 -7.21 -5.74
N ASP A 382 17.04 -7.34 -4.78
CA ASP A 382 17.27 -8.13 -3.58
C ASP A 382 17.11 -9.64 -3.81
N ASN A 383 17.65 -10.43 -2.89
CA ASN A 383 17.48 -11.88 -2.85
C ASN A 383 18.05 -12.62 -4.07
N ALA A 384 19.04 -12.03 -4.75
CA ALA A 384 19.69 -12.59 -5.93
C ALA A 384 20.57 -13.81 -5.63
N GLY A 385 20.81 -14.13 -4.34
CA GLY A 385 21.41 -15.39 -3.92
C GLY A 385 20.33 -16.42 -3.57
N THR A 386 19.52 -16.11 -2.56
CA THR A 386 18.55 -17.04 -1.96
C THR A 386 17.36 -17.35 -2.87
N LYS A 387 16.95 -16.42 -3.73
CA LYS A 387 15.82 -16.58 -4.67
C LYS A 387 16.26 -16.59 -6.14
N ALA A 388 17.55 -16.81 -6.42
CA ALA A 388 18.12 -16.77 -7.78
C ALA A 388 17.32 -17.60 -8.80
N ALA A 389 16.88 -18.81 -8.41
CA ALA A 389 16.10 -19.69 -9.28
C ALA A 389 14.74 -19.11 -9.70
N MET A 390 14.11 -18.29 -8.84
CA MET A 390 12.80 -17.67 -9.09
C MET A 390 12.88 -16.43 -9.99
N MET A 391 14.08 -15.87 -10.17
CA MET A 391 14.36 -14.70 -11.01
C MET A 391 15.34 -15.03 -12.14
N LYS A 392 15.38 -16.31 -12.55
CA LYS A 392 16.37 -16.79 -13.53
C LYS A 392 16.29 -16.00 -14.83
N ASP A 393 15.09 -15.68 -15.30
CA ASP A 393 14.88 -14.91 -16.52
C ASP A 393 15.41 -13.47 -16.43
N TYR A 394 15.28 -12.85 -15.25
CA TYR A 394 15.90 -11.57 -14.93
C TYR A 394 17.43 -11.68 -14.92
N LEU A 395 17.98 -12.66 -14.21
CA LEU A 395 19.43 -12.86 -14.13
C LEU A 395 20.03 -13.16 -15.51
N ASP A 396 19.40 -14.03 -16.31
CA ASP A 396 19.79 -14.32 -17.69
C ASP A 396 19.82 -13.03 -18.52
N LEU A 397 18.81 -12.17 -18.40
CA LEU A 397 18.76 -10.88 -19.11
C LEU A 397 19.94 -9.98 -18.71
N VAL A 398 20.13 -9.74 -17.41
CA VAL A 398 21.08 -8.71 -16.96
C VAL A 398 22.53 -9.22 -16.94
N GLN A 399 22.74 -10.54 -17.01
CA GLN A 399 24.08 -11.16 -17.06
C GLN A 399 24.49 -11.62 -18.47
N ALA A 400 23.57 -11.65 -19.44
CA ALA A 400 23.91 -12.05 -20.82
C ALA A 400 25.01 -11.19 -21.46
N GLY A 401 25.19 -9.95 -20.98
CA GLY A 401 26.21 -9.01 -21.48
C GLY A 401 25.98 -8.48 -22.90
N GLY A 402 25.04 -9.06 -23.65
CA GLY A 402 24.59 -8.60 -24.96
C GLY A 402 23.70 -7.37 -24.88
N ALA A 403 23.53 -6.69 -26.03
CA ALA A 403 22.61 -5.57 -26.08
C ALA A 403 21.15 -6.04 -26.08
N THR A 404 20.28 -5.15 -25.61
CA THR A 404 18.83 -5.32 -25.58
C THR A 404 18.22 -4.11 -26.26
N SER A 405 17.23 -4.32 -27.13
CA SER A 405 16.53 -3.23 -27.80
C SER A 405 15.75 -2.38 -26.80
N SER A 406 15.86 -1.05 -26.92
CA SER A 406 14.95 -0.10 -26.26
C SER A 406 14.50 0.97 -27.27
N PRO A 407 13.38 1.68 -27.02
CA PRO A 407 12.94 2.77 -27.88
C PRO A 407 13.95 3.93 -27.99
N SER A 408 14.84 4.07 -27.00
CA SER A 408 15.91 5.07 -26.99
C SER A 408 17.21 4.62 -27.66
N GLY A 409 17.24 3.40 -28.20
CA GLY A 409 18.42 2.74 -28.76
C GLY A 409 18.83 1.47 -28.00
N PRO A 410 19.78 0.69 -28.52
CA PRO A 410 20.29 -0.50 -27.82
C PRO A 410 20.87 -0.15 -26.44
N ILE A 411 20.54 -0.95 -25.44
CA ILE A 411 21.08 -0.84 -24.08
C ILE A 411 21.84 -2.10 -23.69
N LYS A 412 22.69 -2.02 -22.68
CA LYS A 412 23.28 -3.20 -22.03
C LYS A 412 23.28 -3.06 -20.52
N PHE A 413 23.25 -4.19 -19.84
CA PHE A 413 23.31 -4.25 -18.38
C PHE A 413 24.73 -4.59 -17.94
N ASN A 414 25.35 -3.70 -17.17
CA ASN A 414 26.63 -3.98 -16.52
C ASN A 414 26.34 -4.43 -15.09
N THR A 415 26.28 -5.75 -14.90
CA THR A 415 25.75 -6.33 -13.66
C THR A 415 26.86 -6.92 -12.79
N VAL A 416 26.81 -6.61 -11.50
CA VAL A 416 27.63 -7.23 -10.46
C VAL A 416 26.71 -7.94 -9.47
N ILE A 417 27.03 -9.21 -9.17
CA ILE A 417 26.39 -9.94 -8.07
C ILE A 417 27.21 -9.73 -6.81
N GLN A 418 26.71 -8.88 -5.92
CA GLN A 418 27.36 -8.55 -4.66
C GLN A 418 26.85 -9.50 -3.59
N LYS A 419 27.69 -10.48 -3.19
CA LYS A 419 27.38 -11.40 -2.10
C LYS A 419 27.39 -10.66 -0.76
N VAL A 420 26.50 -11.06 0.12
CA VAL A 420 26.40 -10.64 1.51
C VAL A 420 26.37 -11.86 2.42
N SER A 421 26.83 -11.71 3.65
CA SER A 421 26.92 -12.79 4.65
C SER A 421 25.98 -12.59 5.84
N SER A 422 25.55 -11.36 6.08
CA SER A 422 24.73 -10.94 7.21
C SER A 422 23.42 -10.30 6.74
N PRO A 423 22.26 -10.61 7.36
CA PRO A 423 22.10 -11.52 8.51
C PRO A 423 22.16 -13.01 8.14
N TYR A 424 22.13 -13.33 6.85
CA TYR A 424 22.35 -14.67 6.30
C TYR A 424 23.00 -14.55 4.91
N PRO A 425 23.65 -15.62 4.41
CA PRO A 425 24.23 -15.64 3.08
C PRO A 425 23.20 -15.35 1.99
N ASP A 426 23.43 -14.30 1.21
CA ASP A 426 22.59 -13.90 0.09
C ASP A 426 23.40 -13.07 -0.93
N ALA A 427 22.73 -12.43 -1.88
CA ALA A 427 23.34 -11.45 -2.77
C ALA A 427 22.35 -10.39 -3.24
N LEU A 428 22.88 -9.23 -3.63
CA LEU A 428 22.19 -8.24 -4.45
C LEU A 428 22.69 -8.33 -5.89
N ALA A 429 21.79 -8.23 -6.86
CA ALA A 429 22.17 -7.99 -8.25
C ALA A 429 22.13 -6.47 -8.51
N ILE A 430 23.27 -5.90 -8.87
CA ILE A 430 23.43 -4.46 -9.10
C ILE A 430 23.78 -4.24 -10.57
N SER A 431 22.83 -3.69 -11.32
CA SER A 431 22.93 -3.51 -12.78
C SER A 431 22.97 -2.03 -13.12
N TRP A 432 24.00 -1.59 -13.84
CA TRP A 432 24.04 -0.25 -14.44
C TRP A 432 23.65 -0.32 -15.90
N ILE A 433 22.54 0.33 -16.26
CA ILE A 433 22.09 0.39 -17.65
C ILE A 433 23.01 1.35 -18.40
N GLY A 434 23.66 0.86 -19.46
CA GLY A 434 24.51 1.63 -20.35
C GLY A 434 23.96 1.64 -21.79
N ASN A 435 24.50 2.53 -22.62
CA ASN A 435 24.30 2.44 -24.07
C ASN A 435 25.03 1.22 -24.63
N ALA A 436 24.45 0.60 -25.64
CA ALA A 436 25.11 -0.37 -26.49
C ALA A 436 25.09 0.12 -27.95
N SER A 437 26.03 -0.37 -28.75
CA SER A 437 26.07 -0.16 -30.19
C SER A 437 25.06 -1.07 -30.90
N SER A 438 24.68 -0.71 -32.13
CA SER A 438 23.85 -1.56 -32.99
C SER A 438 24.53 -2.86 -33.40
N GLU A 439 25.87 -2.93 -33.29
CA GLU A 439 26.66 -4.15 -33.55
C GLU A 439 26.66 -5.11 -32.37
N GLU A 440 26.41 -4.61 -31.15
CA GLU A 440 26.26 -5.41 -29.93
C GLU A 440 24.84 -5.99 -29.76
N LEU A 441 23.86 -5.55 -30.58
CA LEU A 441 22.46 -6.00 -30.62
C LEU A 441 22.28 -7.15 -31.61
#